data_AF-A0A369K2X0-F1
#
_entry.id   AF-A0A369K2X0-F1
#
_cell.length_a   1.000
_cell.length_b   1.000
_cell.length_c   1.000
_cell.angle_alpha   90.00
_cell.angle_beta   90.00
_cell.angle_gamma   90.00
#
_symmetry.space_group_name_H-M   'P 1'
#
loop_
_entity.id
_entity.type
_entity.pdbx_description
1 polymer ?
#
loop_
_entity_poly.entity_id
_entity_poly.type
_entity_poly.pdbx_seq_one_letter_code
_entity_poly.pdbx_strand_id
1 'polypeptide(L)'
;MQDLGFGKPDPSRPYSPALQRQVSLLTGDKSADYFLFDEVDRPIRVEVPSMLTRMTFRILRSDALSKQTPDGVQAIGEYLLKNMSNHPGLSRARILAQLEREYGKEMVSKIEEFEKMAEKNGYEPGATFLEKMGENLNTTLPMMMNR
;
A
#
# COMPACT_ATOMS: atom_id res chain seq x y z
N MET A 1 0.06 -19.24 -14.06
CA MET A 1 0.45 -18.31 -12.98
C MET A 1 -0.52 -17.15 -13.02
N GLN A 2 -1.43 -17.05 -12.04
CA GLN A 2 -2.37 -15.94 -11.93
C GLN A 2 -1.57 -14.67 -11.57
N ASP A 3 -1.89 -13.54 -12.22
CA ASP A 3 -1.24 -12.24 -12.06
C ASP A 3 -1.52 -11.72 -10.63
N LEU A 4 -0.68 -12.16 -9.68
CA LEU A 4 -0.73 -11.88 -8.23
C LEU A 4 -0.47 -10.39 -7.94
N GLY A 5 -1.39 -9.50 -8.33
CA GLY A 5 -1.28 -8.11 -7.88
C GLY A 5 -2.17 -7.09 -8.55
N PHE A 6 -2.97 -7.45 -9.55
CA PHE A 6 -3.98 -6.55 -10.09
C PHE A 6 -5.29 -7.32 -10.21
N GLY A 7 -6.21 -7.06 -9.28
CA GLY A 7 -7.61 -7.30 -9.52
C GLY A 7 -7.99 -6.67 -10.85
N LYS A 8 -8.92 -7.29 -11.59
CA LYS A 8 -9.35 -6.75 -12.88
C LYS A 8 -9.78 -5.29 -12.64
N PRO A 9 -9.12 -4.32 -13.29
CA PRO A 9 -9.46 -2.93 -13.10
C PRO A 9 -10.93 -2.73 -13.48
N ASP A 10 -11.72 -2.11 -12.60
CA ASP A 10 -13.13 -1.84 -12.87
C ASP A 10 -13.22 -0.83 -14.03
N PRO A 11 -13.72 -1.24 -15.22
CA PRO A 11 -13.77 -0.37 -16.38
C PRO A 11 -14.75 0.80 -16.20
N SER A 12 -15.61 0.76 -15.17
CA SER A 12 -16.55 1.84 -14.85
C SER A 12 -15.93 2.98 -14.03
N ARG A 13 -14.68 2.85 -13.56
CA ARG A 13 -13.97 3.92 -12.84
C ARG A 13 -12.83 4.46 -13.71
N PRO A 14 -12.90 5.72 -14.20
CA PRO A 14 -11.72 6.35 -14.75
C PRO A 14 -10.70 6.50 -13.61
N TYR A 15 -9.59 5.77 -13.70
CA TYR A 15 -8.45 6.00 -12.83
C TYR A 15 -7.90 7.40 -13.07
N SER A 16 -7.44 8.05 -12.01
CA SER A 16 -6.72 9.31 -12.18
C SER A 16 -5.46 9.06 -13.02
N PRO A 17 -4.94 10.08 -13.73
CA PRO A 17 -3.70 9.94 -14.48
C PRO A 17 -2.53 9.44 -13.61
N ALA A 18 -2.49 9.85 -12.33
CA ALA A 18 -1.48 9.36 -11.38
C ALA A 18 -1.61 7.86 -11.11
N LEU A 19 -2.84 7.37 -10.86
CA LEU A 19 -3.07 5.94 -10.62
C LEU A 19 -2.82 5.10 -11.87
N GLN A 20 -3.14 5.62 -13.06
CA GLN A 20 -2.80 4.96 -14.33
C GLN A 20 -1.29 4.82 -14.51
N ARG A 21 -0.53 5.88 -14.21
CA ARG A 21 0.94 5.83 -14.22
C ARG A 21 1.48 4.79 -13.26
N GLN A 22 0.92 4.71 -12.05
CA GLN A 22 1.30 3.71 -11.06
C GLN A 22 1.09 2.28 -11.55
N VAL A 23 -0.09 1.99 -12.12
CA VAL A 23 -0.41 0.68 -12.70
C VAL A 23 0.50 0.36 -13.89
N SER A 24 0.81 1.34 -14.73
CA SER A 24 1.69 1.17 -15.88
C SER A 24 3.12 0.79 -15.45
N LEU A 25 3.70 1.50 -14.49
CA LEU A 25 5.05 1.21 -13.98
C LEU A 25 5.12 -0.19 -13.35
N LEU A 26 4.15 -0.54 -12.52
CA LEU A 26 4.08 -1.85 -11.88
C LEU A 26 3.77 -3.00 -12.87
N THR A 27 3.19 -2.69 -14.04
CA THR A 27 3.05 -3.65 -15.14
C THR A 27 4.40 -3.91 -15.81
N GLY A 28 5.22 -2.86 -15.96
CA GLY A 28 6.58 -2.95 -16.51
C GLY A 28 7.62 -3.54 -15.55
N ASP A 29 7.43 -3.38 -14.24
CA ASP A 29 8.29 -3.94 -13.19
C ASP A 29 7.46 -4.67 -12.14
N LYS A 30 7.34 -6.00 -12.31
CA LYS A 30 6.58 -6.89 -11.41
C LYS A 30 7.28 -7.17 -10.07
N SER A 31 8.55 -6.76 -9.96
CA SER A 31 9.34 -6.90 -8.72
C SER A 31 9.12 -5.74 -7.75
N ALA A 32 8.59 -4.61 -8.23
CA ALA A 32 8.14 -3.50 -7.41
C ALA A 32 6.76 -3.78 -6.78
N ASP A 33 6.58 -3.34 -5.54
CA ASP A 33 5.29 -3.42 -4.84
C ASP A 33 4.52 -2.10 -4.92
N TYR A 34 5.25 -1.00 -5.06
CA TYR A 34 4.69 0.35 -5.30
C TYR A 34 5.79 1.24 -5.88
N PHE A 35 5.41 2.37 -6.48
CA PHE A 35 6.33 3.46 -6.82
C PHE A 35 5.93 4.73 -6.09
N LEU A 36 6.91 5.41 -5.48
CA LEU A 36 6.76 6.78 -5.00
C LEU A 36 7.50 7.72 -5.95
N PHE A 37 7.16 9.00 -5.96
CA PHE A 37 7.82 9.97 -6.83
C PHE A 37 8.51 11.06 -6.02
N ASP A 38 9.76 11.35 -6.38
CA ASP A 38 10.53 12.43 -5.77
C ASP A 38 10.11 13.81 -6.30
N GLU A 39 10.90 14.84 -5.98
CA GLU A 39 10.60 16.21 -6.34
C GLU A 39 10.69 16.55 -7.83
N VAL A 40 11.49 15.81 -8.57
CA VAL A 40 11.63 15.93 -10.02
C VAL A 40 10.85 14.82 -10.74
N ASP A 41 9.89 14.22 -10.05
CA ASP A 41 8.97 13.22 -10.57
C ASP A 41 9.64 11.92 -11.03
N ARG A 42 10.81 11.59 -10.47
CA ARG A 42 11.50 10.32 -10.71
C ARG A 42 10.88 9.20 -9.85
N PRO A 43 10.67 8.00 -10.43
CA PRO A 43 10.12 6.88 -9.69
C PRO A 43 11.16 6.30 -8.70
N ILE A 44 10.75 6.17 -7.45
CA ILE A 44 11.42 5.46 -6.37
C ILE A 44 10.65 4.16 -6.14
N ARG A 45 11.31 3.03 -6.39
CA ARG A 45 10.74 1.70 -6.19
C ARG A 45 10.58 1.41 -4.70
N VAL A 46 9.41 0.91 -4.33
CA VAL A 46 9.13 0.37 -2.99
C VAL A 46 9.06 -1.14 -3.09
N GLU A 47 9.79 -1.81 -2.21
CA GLU A 47 9.80 -3.27 -2.05
C GLU A 47 9.47 -3.61 -0.61
N VAL A 48 8.44 -4.42 -0.41
CA VAL A 48 8.06 -4.90 0.92
C VAL A 48 8.93 -6.12 1.24
N PRO A 49 9.84 -6.07 2.23
CA PRO A 49 10.85 -7.11 2.40
C PRO A 49 10.26 -8.48 2.79
N SER A 50 9.33 -8.50 3.74
CA SER A 50 8.67 -9.71 4.22
C SER A 50 7.71 -10.28 3.17
N MET A 51 7.84 -11.57 2.85
CA MET A 51 6.99 -12.25 1.86
C MET A 51 5.49 -12.15 2.20
N LEU A 52 5.13 -12.39 3.47
CA LEU A 52 3.74 -12.32 3.91
C LEU A 52 3.21 -10.89 3.91
N THR A 53 4.01 -9.94 4.41
CA THR A 53 3.65 -8.51 4.37
C THR A 53 3.50 -8.03 2.92
N ARG A 54 4.37 -8.49 2.01
CA ARG A 54 4.31 -8.19 0.58
C ARG A 54 3.05 -8.74 -0.06
N MET A 55 2.69 -9.98 0.25
CA MET A 55 1.47 -10.60 -0.23
C MET A 55 0.24 -9.80 0.25
N THR A 56 0.17 -9.45 1.54
CA THR A 56 -0.92 -8.63 2.10
C THR A 56 -0.95 -7.24 1.46
N PHE A 57 0.20 -6.59 1.28
CA PHE A 57 0.30 -5.29 0.60
C PHE A 57 -0.30 -5.37 -0.81
N ARG A 58 0.08 -6.39 -1.59
CA ARG A 58 -0.42 -6.58 -2.97
C ARG A 58 -1.92 -6.87 -3.01
N ILE A 59 -2.44 -7.62 -2.05
CA ILE A 59 -3.89 -7.88 -1.91
C ILE A 59 -4.63 -6.57 -1.63
N LEU A 60 -4.22 -5.81 -0.61
CA LEU A 60 -4.86 -4.53 -0.28
C LEU A 60 -4.78 -3.53 -1.43
N ARG A 61 -3.67 -3.52 -2.19
CA ARG A 61 -3.52 -2.67 -3.39
C ARG A 61 -4.48 -3.09 -4.49
N SER A 62 -4.62 -4.40 -4.70
CA SER A 62 -5.59 -4.95 -5.63
C SER A 62 -7.03 -4.60 -5.24
N ASP A 63 -7.36 -4.66 -3.95
CA ASP A 63 -8.68 -4.32 -3.42
C ASP A 63 -8.99 -2.83 -3.55
N ALA A 64 -7.99 -1.97 -3.31
CA ALA A 64 -8.08 -0.54 -3.56
C ALA A 64 -8.43 -0.20 -5.02
N LEU A 65 -8.05 -1.05 -5.98
CA LEU A 65 -8.38 -0.91 -7.40
C LEU A 65 -9.75 -1.47 -7.78
N SER A 66 -10.35 -2.34 -6.94
CA SER A 66 -11.55 -3.14 -7.27
C SER A 66 -12.86 -2.69 -6.61
N LYS A 67 -12.89 -1.51 -5.97
CA LYS A 67 -14.05 -0.91 -5.25
C LYS A 67 -14.54 -1.65 -3.99
N GLN A 68 -14.01 -2.82 -3.64
CA GLN A 68 -14.62 -3.61 -2.56
C GLN A 68 -14.38 -3.06 -1.17
N THR A 69 -13.24 -2.39 -0.91
CA THR A 69 -12.95 -1.81 0.41
C THR A 69 -12.03 -0.58 0.31
N PRO A 70 -12.41 0.60 0.85
CA PRO A 70 -11.54 1.77 0.93
C PRO A 70 -10.41 1.61 1.96
N ASP A 71 -10.44 0.55 2.76
CA ASP A 71 -9.49 0.28 3.84
C ASP A 71 -8.11 -0.11 3.31
N GLY A 72 -8.04 -0.69 2.10
CA GLY A 72 -6.77 -1.09 1.49
C GLY A 72 -5.82 0.09 1.27
N VAL A 73 -6.34 1.26 0.89
CA VAL A 73 -5.51 2.46 0.66
C VAL A 73 -4.98 3.03 1.98
N GLN A 74 -5.78 2.96 3.06
CA GLN A 74 -5.36 3.47 4.38
C GLN A 74 -4.16 2.69 4.91
N ALA A 75 -4.22 1.36 4.86
CA ALA A 75 -3.12 0.48 5.28
C ALA A 75 -1.86 0.64 4.40
N ILE A 76 -2.03 0.81 3.10
CA ILE A 76 -0.91 1.11 2.19
C ILE A 76 -0.30 2.47 2.53
N GLY A 77 -1.13 3.50 2.72
CA GLY A 77 -0.69 4.84 3.08
C GLY A 77 0.10 4.84 4.38
N GLU A 78 -0.43 4.22 5.43
CA GLU A 78 0.26 4.05 6.72
C GLU A 78 1.64 3.39 6.54
N TYR A 79 1.70 2.28 5.79
CA TYR A 79 2.95 1.58 5.53
C TYR A 79 3.98 2.46 4.82
N LEU A 80 3.57 3.16 3.76
CA LEU A 80 4.45 4.05 3.00
C LEU A 80 4.95 5.21 3.85
N LEU A 81 4.10 5.81 4.68
CA LEU A 81 4.49 6.92 5.55
C LEU A 81 5.49 6.47 6.62
N LYS A 82 5.26 5.32 7.26
CA LYS A 82 6.18 4.78 8.28
C LYS A 82 7.54 4.37 7.69
N ASN A 83 7.54 3.74 6.51
CA ASN A 83 8.76 3.13 5.96
C ASN A 83 9.54 4.04 4.99
N MET A 84 8.87 4.97 4.30
CA MET A 84 9.45 5.73 3.19
C MET A 84 9.57 7.23 3.45
N SER A 85 8.96 7.78 4.51
CA SER A 85 8.98 9.23 4.77
C SER A 85 10.37 9.80 5.03
N ASN A 86 11.31 8.97 5.52
CA ASN A 86 12.70 9.34 5.79
C ASN A 86 13.67 8.97 4.65
N HIS A 87 13.16 8.39 3.55
CA HIS A 87 13.99 8.05 2.41
C HIS A 87 14.45 9.32 1.67
N PRO A 88 15.71 9.41 1.19
CA PRO A 88 16.18 10.54 0.42
C PRO A 88 15.26 10.87 -0.77
N GLY A 89 14.86 12.14 -0.91
CA GLY A 89 13.96 12.60 -1.97
C GLY A 89 12.46 12.40 -1.69
N LEU A 90 12.10 11.77 -0.56
CA LEU A 90 10.73 11.61 -0.10
C LEU A 90 10.47 12.42 1.17
N SER A 91 9.20 12.66 1.43
CA SER A 91 8.71 13.23 2.69
C SER A 91 7.28 12.79 2.91
N ARG A 92 6.82 12.87 4.16
CA ARG A 92 5.41 12.62 4.53
C ARG A 92 4.44 13.38 3.61
N ALA A 93 4.65 14.68 3.44
CA ALA A 93 3.79 15.53 2.63
C ALA A 93 3.76 15.11 1.15
N ARG A 94 4.91 14.68 0.59
CA ARG A 94 4.97 14.20 -0.79
C ARG A 94 4.22 12.88 -0.98
N ILE A 95 4.37 11.95 -0.04
CA ILE A 95 3.68 10.66 -0.08
C ILE A 95 2.16 10.88 0.00
N LEU A 96 1.69 11.71 0.93
CA LEU A 96 0.27 12.05 1.05
C LEU A 96 -0.26 12.74 -0.22
N ALA A 97 0.47 13.70 -0.77
CA ALA A 97 0.08 14.38 -2.01
C ALA A 97 0.01 13.43 -3.21
N GLN A 98 0.87 12.40 -3.26
CA GLN A 98 0.79 11.37 -4.28
C GLN A 98 -0.47 10.51 -4.09
N LEU A 99 -0.73 10.03 -2.87
CA LEU A 99 -1.92 9.22 -2.57
C LEU A 99 -3.22 9.98 -2.83
N GLU A 100 -3.24 11.29 -2.56
CA GLU A 100 -4.35 12.18 -2.94
C GLU A 100 -4.58 12.18 -4.46
N ARG A 101 -3.52 12.36 -5.25
CA ARG A 101 -3.63 12.35 -6.71
C ARG A 101 -4.07 11.01 -7.26
N GLU A 102 -3.68 9.91 -6.64
CA GLU A 102 -4.01 8.55 -7.07
C GLU A 102 -5.45 8.16 -6.69
N TYR A 103 -5.86 8.42 -5.45
CA TYR A 103 -7.07 7.83 -4.87
C TYR A 103 -8.18 8.82 -4.54
N GLY A 104 -7.89 10.12 -4.42
CA GLY A 104 -8.86 11.17 -4.10
C GLY A 104 -8.45 12.04 -2.90
N LYS A 105 -9.02 13.24 -2.81
CA LYS A 105 -8.71 14.25 -1.77
C LYS A 105 -9.02 13.79 -0.36
N GLU A 106 -10.07 13.01 -0.20
CA GLU A 106 -10.49 12.45 1.08
C GLU A 106 -9.48 11.46 1.66
N MET A 107 -8.55 10.96 0.84
CA MET A 107 -7.66 9.89 1.26
C MET A 107 -6.64 10.34 2.30
N VAL A 108 -6.19 11.61 2.23
CA VAL A 108 -5.24 12.16 3.19
C VAL A 108 -5.81 12.07 4.61
N SER A 109 -7.01 12.60 4.82
CA SER A 109 -7.68 12.57 6.13
C SER A 109 -7.92 11.14 6.62
N LYS A 110 -8.32 10.23 5.74
CA LYS A 110 -8.54 8.82 6.11
C LYS A 110 -7.26 8.12 6.55
N ILE A 111 -6.13 8.37 5.87
CA ILE A 111 -4.83 7.80 6.25
C ILE A 111 -4.38 8.36 7.60
N GLU A 112 -4.53 9.67 7.82
CA GLU A 112 -4.16 10.30 9.09
C GLU A 112 -5.03 9.83 10.26
N GLU A 113 -6.33 9.64 10.04
CA GLU A 113 -7.23 9.02 11.01
C GLU A 113 -6.82 7.58 11.32
N PHE A 114 -6.48 6.81 10.28
CA PHE A 114 -6.03 5.43 10.42
C PHE A 114 -4.72 5.32 11.21
N GLU A 115 -3.73 6.17 10.95
CA GLU A 115 -2.48 6.23 11.74
C GLU A 115 -2.77 6.49 13.22
N LYS A 116 -3.65 7.44 13.53
CA LYS A 116 -4.05 7.75 14.92
C LYS A 116 -4.77 6.57 15.58
N MET A 117 -5.60 5.84 14.84
CA MET A 117 -6.26 4.64 15.37
C MET A 117 -5.26 3.50 15.60
N ALA A 118 -4.32 3.30 14.67
CA ALA A 118 -3.27 2.31 14.79
C ALA A 118 -2.39 2.56 16.02
N GLU A 119 -2.00 3.81 16.26
CA GLU A 119 -1.28 4.22 17.47
C GLU A 119 -2.08 3.95 18.76
N LYS A 120 -3.39 4.25 18.75
CA LYS A 120 -4.28 4.02 19.90
C LYS A 120 -4.53 2.55 20.20
N ASN A 121 -4.50 1.69 19.18
CA ASN A 121 -4.75 0.25 19.32
C ASN A 121 -3.53 -0.53 19.84
N GLY A 122 -2.45 0.16 20.21
CA GLY A 122 -1.31 -0.45 20.91
C GLY A 122 -0.41 -1.30 20.02
N TYR A 123 -0.35 -1.01 18.72
CA TYR A 123 0.73 -1.57 17.91
C TYR A 123 2.07 -1.03 18.42
N GLU A 124 3.07 -1.90 18.53
CA GLU A 124 4.45 -1.53 18.90
C GLU A 124 4.88 -0.25 18.13
N PRO A 125 5.56 0.70 18.78
CA PRO A 125 6.03 1.91 18.10
C PRO A 125 6.80 1.57 16.82
N GLY A 126 6.29 2.02 15.67
CA GLY A 126 6.89 1.77 14.36
C GLY A 126 6.30 0.59 13.58
N ALA A 127 5.53 -0.30 14.21
CA ALA A 127 4.84 -1.38 13.49
C ALA A 127 3.65 -0.85 12.69
N THR A 128 3.45 -1.38 11.49
CA THR A 128 2.33 -1.08 10.59
C THR A 128 1.22 -2.11 10.73
N PHE A 129 -0.01 -1.75 10.35
CA PHE A 129 -1.11 -2.70 10.25
C PHE A 129 -0.77 -3.89 9.34
N LEU A 130 -0.07 -3.63 8.23
CA LEU A 130 0.37 -4.66 7.28
C LEU A 130 1.36 -5.66 7.88
N GLU A 131 2.32 -5.20 8.69
CA GLU A 131 3.25 -6.08 9.38
C GLU A 131 2.53 -6.97 10.38
N LYS A 132 1.58 -6.40 11.14
CA LYS A 132 0.77 -7.17 12.11
C LYS A 132 -0.12 -8.20 11.44
N MET A 133 -0.74 -7.86 10.31
CA MET A 133 -1.49 -8.85 9.52
C MET A 133 -0.57 -9.95 8.98
N GLY A 134 0.62 -9.60 8.49
CA GLY A 134 1.62 -10.56 8.03
C GLY A 134 2.08 -11.52 9.15
N GLU A 135 2.36 -10.99 10.35
CA GLU A 135 2.71 -11.76 11.55
C GLU A 135 1.59 -12.71 11.98
N ASN A 136 0.34 -12.23 11.98
CA ASN A 136 -0.82 -13.05 12.33
C ASN A 136 -1.00 -14.22 11.35
N LEU A 137 -0.81 -13.99 10.04
CA LEU A 137 -0.83 -15.08 9.05
C LEU A 137 0.30 -16.07 9.26
N ASN A 138 1.49 -15.60 9.63
CA ASN A 138 2.65 -16.44 9.92
C ASN A 138 2.41 -17.39 11.11
N THR A 139 1.62 -16.96 12.09
CA THR A 139 1.28 -17.79 13.27
C THR A 139 0.16 -18.79 12.99
N THR A 140 -0.80 -18.46 12.11
CA THR A 140 -1.95 -19.33 11.81
C THR A 140 -1.71 -20.33 10.69
N LEU A 141 -0.91 -20.00 9.67
CA LEU A 141 -0.62 -20.88 8.53
C LEU A 141 -0.03 -22.25 8.93
N PRO A 142 0.96 -22.33 9.83
CA PRO A 142 1.51 -23.61 10.30
C PRO A 142 0.47 -24.47 11.01
N MET A 143 -0.49 -23.86 11.73
CA MET A 143 -1.56 -24.59 12.43
C MET A 143 -2.61 -25.19 11.47
N MET A 144 -2.79 -24.62 10.28
CA MET A 144 -3.71 -25.13 9.26
C MET A 144 -3.09 -26.22 8.39
N MET A 145 -1.76 -26.22 8.20
CA MET A 145 -1.04 -27.22 7.39
C MET A 145 -0.72 -28.52 8.16
N ASN A 146 -0.90 -28.51 9.49
CA ASN A 146 -0.75 -29.69 10.37
C ASN A 146 -2.10 -30.33 10.76
N ARG A 147 -3.17 -30.08 9.98
CA ARG A 147 -4.46 -30.76 10.12
C ARG A 147 -4.73 -31.67 8.93
#